data_AF-A0A4R8T164-F1
#
_entry.id   AF-A0A4R8T164-F1
#
_cell.length_a   1.000
_cell.length_b   1.000
_cell.length_c   1.000
_cell.angle_alpha   90.00
_cell.angle_beta   90.00
_cell.angle_gamma   90.00
#
_symmetry.space_group_name_H-M   'P 1'
#
loop_
_entity.id
_entity.type
_entity.pdbx_description
1 polymer ?
#
loop_
_entity_poly.entity_id
_entity_poly.type
_entity_poly.pdbx_seq_one_letter_code
_entity_poly.pdbx_strand_id
1 'polypeptide(L)'
;MGAPEEERRLLGRDPESMGDEPYDDDDDDDDGHRRLLPWRERALRKVPLASRRTVKMVLLVILVFVTFTGFLSALTSTVVSSPDKTPSKQPAKGYDPVTGLPIHTGPEAPSQPSDPSKPSQPGVPGHPTEPLPWNPQSMCAKNEHRFSTRVFNIAFEADKTLSVVQGVEADEPGRGYQPHVQGSFVVRRQLSNAPGPTIELEVVANDPALDVTVEWDSDAQHLDIKTPQRIEWNQSLRPCITVRATVWVPEDAHLRSIYLAALSMDVAVVDDLAITIQEELSVETISGDVQFPPKLVPSYKLDSRNIVIHTVSGDIRGNWPLYDSLKLGSNSGDIAGEVEPQAVLDSRPLPAVLEVSSVSGDISIKEPIERAYQSAKPDTVIYPRDYITIIDTKSGTVRAGVAFSTAASITTVSGDITATILPVYNVSLMQGVPEPDLRTTTKSGNVAVSVLEPLWVEIGRTLSRDGKSPTANPNVPVDIPTNPVPVPQPRIPSIPTVPFIPIGSRDPYRSLPGRLGDLLGKRDATVAALDAPPMRYLKSSHSTISGQVKVRYPGSWEGTINAETISGKISVEGKGVRIESRTQWPKSVKASKGQASACHADIGSTSGDISVLVGEK
;
A
#
# COMPACT_ATOMS: atom_id res chain seq x y z
N MET A 1 51.32 -51.72 27.92
CA MET A 1 51.80 -52.01 29.29
C MET A 1 51.19 -50.98 30.22
N GLY A 2 50.87 -51.40 31.44
CA GLY A 2 49.86 -50.81 32.32
C GLY A 2 50.19 -49.47 32.98
N ALA A 3 49.14 -48.95 33.64
CA ALA A 3 48.94 -47.64 34.28
C ALA A 3 49.87 -47.34 35.49
N PRO A 4 49.78 -46.17 36.18
CA PRO A 4 48.68 -45.88 37.14
C PRO A 4 48.28 -44.38 37.29
N GLU A 5 47.00 -44.09 37.60
CA GLU A 5 46.46 -43.56 38.88
C GLU A 5 46.57 -42.04 39.09
N GLU A 6 45.41 -41.36 39.19
CA GLU A 6 45.06 -40.64 40.42
C GLU A 6 43.54 -40.42 40.53
N GLU A 7 43.03 -40.83 41.70
CA GLU A 7 41.64 -40.89 42.12
C GLU A 7 41.09 -39.52 42.55
N ARG A 8 39.75 -39.34 42.48
CA ARG A 8 38.88 -39.02 43.64
C ARG A 8 37.44 -38.85 43.15
N ARG A 9 36.57 -39.83 43.45
CA ARG A 9 35.64 -39.84 44.61
C ARG A 9 34.53 -38.80 44.46
N LEU A 10 33.30 -39.28 44.37
CA LEU A 10 32.21 -39.03 45.34
C LEU A 10 30.98 -39.86 44.93
N LEU A 11 30.84 -41.05 45.53
CA LEU A 11 29.60 -41.81 45.57
C LEU A 11 28.84 -41.43 46.85
N GLY A 12 27.53 -41.24 46.73
CA GLY A 12 26.60 -41.07 47.84
C GLY A 12 25.21 -41.61 47.47
N ARG A 13 25.02 -42.90 47.76
CA ARG A 13 23.82 -43.67 48.18
C ARG A 13 22.39 -43.17 47.88
N ASP A 14 21.58 -44.11 47.38
CA ASP A 14 20.10 -44.17 47.36
C ASP A 14 19.45 -44.10 48.76
N PRO A 15 18.11 -43.95 48.83
CA PRO A 15 17.29 -45.17 49.03
C PRO A 15 15.96 -45.23 48.24
N GLU A 16 15.46 -46.47 48.19
CA GLU A 16 14.21 -47.04 47.65
C GLU A 16 12.90 -46.33 48.07
N SER A 17 11.81 -46.50 47.30
CA SER A 17 10.54 -47.15 47.75
C SER A 17 9.26 -46.76 46.95
N MET A 18 8.60 -47.82 46.43
CA MET A 18 7.15 -48.13 46.29
C MET A 18 6.14 -47.36 45.41
N GLY A 19 5.39 -48.19 44.64
CA GLY A 19 3.94 -48.09 44.34
C GLY A 19 3.56 -47.26 43.10
N ASP A 20 2.63 -47.64 42.22
CA ASP A 20 1.61 -48.68 42.19
C ASP A 20 1.13 -48.87 40.73
N GLU A 21 0.78 -50.09 40.33
CA GLU A 21 -0.26 -50.34 39.29
C GLU A 21 -1.62 -50.47 39.99
N PRO A 22 -2.73 -50.12 39.30
CA PRO A 22 -3.78 -51.14 39.19
C PRO A 22 -4.60 -51.19 37.88
N TYR A 23 -4.86 -52.43 37.45
CA TYR A 23 -6.11 -53.04 36.96
C TYR A 23 -6.77 -52.60 35.63
N ASP A 24 -6.71 -53.53 34.67
CA ASP A 24 -7.77 -53.87 33.69
C ASP A 24 -8.81 -54.84 34.34
N ASP A 25 -9.94 -55.05 33.64
CA ASP A 25 -11.18 -55.85 33.91
C ASP A 25 -12.36 -54.94 34.34
N ASP A 26 -13.58 -54.93 33.75
CA ASP A 26 -14.39 -55.93 33.02
C ASP A 26 -15.48 -55.25 32.14
N ASP A 27 -16.17 -56.09 31.35
CA ASP A 27 -17.58 -56.02 30.86
C ASP A 27 -17.85 -55.92 29.34
N ASP A 28 -17.80 -57.11 28.71
CA ASP A 28 -18.91 -57.84 28.03
C ASP A 28 -19.70 -57.24 26.84
N ASP A 29 -19.54 -57.94 25.71
CA ASP A 29 -20.54 -58.55 24.80
C ASP A 29 -21.72 -57.73 24.23
N ASP A 30 -21.75 -57.56 22.89
CA ASP A 30 -22.80 -58.18 22.04
C ASP A 30 -22.45 -58.12 20.52
N ASP A 31 -23.02 -59.09 19.81
CA ASP A 31 -22.76 -59.65 18.48
C ASP A 31 -22.82 -58.72 17.24
N GLY A 32 -22.16 -59.17 16.15
CA GLY A 32 -22.75 -59.09 14.81
C GLY A 32 -21.92 -58.59 13.63
N HIS A 33 -21.34 -59.54 12.89
CA HIS A 33 -21.04 -59.51 11.44
C HIS A 33 -19.72 -58.92 10.90
N ARG A 34 -18.77 -59.85 10.73
CA ARG A 34 -17.85 -60.05 9.60
C ARG A 34 -18.08 -59.16 8.36
N ARG A 35 -17.07 -58.34 8.01
CA ARG A 35 -16.53 -58.26 6.63
C ARG A 35 -15.01 -58.12 6.64
N LEU A 36 -14.41 -58.76 5.64
CA LEU A 36 -13.01 -59.14 5.50
C LEU A 36 -12.08 -57.96 5.12
N LEU A 37 -10.92 -57.92 5.78
CA LEU A 37 -9.65 -57.23 5.46
C LEU A 37 -9.15 -57.62 4.04
N PRO A 38 -8.21 -56.92 3.32
CA PRO A 38 -6.89 -56.54 3.86
C PRO A 38 -6.06 -55.44 3.11
N TRP A 39 -4.82 -55.23 3.59
CA TRP A 39 -3.55 -55.00 2.85
C TRP A 39 -2.77 -53.69 3.08
N ARG A 40 -3.41 -52.57 3.42
CA ARG A 40 -2.72 -51.26 3.39
C ARG A 40 -1.89 -50.86 4.62
N GLU A 41 -1.90 -51.61 5.71
CA GLU A 41 -1.21 -51.19 6.95
C GLU A 41 0.09 -51.94 7.26
N ARG A 42 0.60 -52.74 6.31
CA ARG A 42 1.88 -53.47 6.48
C ARG A 42 3.11 -52.77 5.90
N ALA A 43 2.98 -51.52 5.41
CA ALA A 43 4.06 -50.81 4.72
C ALA A 43 4.58 -49.54 5.44
N LEU A 44 4.25 -49.33 6.72
CA LEU A 44 4.77 -48.20 7.52
C LEU A 44 5.58 -48.64 8.75
N ARG A 45 6.30 -49.76 8.63
CA ARG A 45 7.40 -50.10 9.55
C ARG A 45 8.69 -50.12 8.76
N LYS A 46 9.36 -48.95 8.71
CA LYS A 46 10.82 -48.73 8.65
C LYS A 46 11.13 -47.35 8.06
N VAL A 47 10.91 -46.29 8.84
CA VAL A 47 11.63 -45.02 8.70
C VAL A 47 11.82 -44.46 10.11
N PRO A 48 13.02 -44.07 10.54
CA PRO A 48 13.24 -43.51 11.87
C PRO A 48 12.44 -42.20 12.01
N LEU A 49 11.69 -42.06 13.10
CA LEU A 49 10.88 -40.88 13.39
C LEU A 49 11.77 -39.63 13.43
N ALA A 50 11.77 -38.88 12.33
CA ALA A 50 12.23 -37.50 12.32
C ALA A 50 11.33 -36.70 13.26
N SER A 51 11.92 -35.88 14.13
CA SER A 51 11.19 -35.12 15.14
C SER A 51 10.02 -34.33 14.52
N ARG A 52 8.94 -34.14 15.27
CA ARG A 52 7.77 -33.35 14.85
C ARG A 52 8.12 -31.92 14.39
N ARG A 53 9.31 -31.40 14.77
CA ARG A 53 9.86 -30.12 14.30
C ARG A 53 10.45 -30.20 12.89
N THR A 54 11.16 -31.27 12.53
CA THR A 54 11.74 -31.43 11.20
C THR A 54 10.68 -31.68 10.15
N VAL A 55 9.61 -32.42 10.47
CA VAL A 55 8.46 -32.58 9.57
C VAL A 55 7.73 -31.25 9.32
N LYS A 56 7.56 -30.43 10.37
CA LYS A 56 6.97 -29.09 10.22
C LYS A 56 7.83 -28.16 9.36
N MET A 57 9.15 -28.18 9.54
CA MET A 57 10.06 -27.36 8.71
C MET A 57 10.05 -27.82 7.24
N VAL A 58 10.05 -29.13 6.99
CA VAL A 58 9.97 -29.65 5.61
C VAL A 58 8.63 -29.31 4.95
N LEU A 59 7.51 -29.40 5.67
CA LEU A 59 6.20 -28.96 5.16
C LEU A 59 6.17 -27.45 4.88
N LEU A 60 6.82 -26.63 5.70
CA LEU A 60 6.91 -25.19 5.50
C LEU A 60 7.77 -24.86 4.27
N VAL A 61 8.89 -25.56 4.07
CA VAL A 61 9.73 -25.42 2.88
C VAL A 61 8.99 -25.86 1.61
N ILE A 62 8.24 -26.97 1.66
CA ILE A 62 7.40 -27.42 0.53
C ILE A 62 6.30 -26.40 0.23
N LEU A 63 5.66 -25.82 1.25
CA LEU A 63 4.61 -24.81 1.07
C LEU A 63 5.17 -23.50 0.48
N VAL A 64 6.36 -23.08 0.90
CA VAL A 64 7.10 -21.97 0.28
C VAL A 64 7.46 -22.31 -1.17
N PHE A 65 7.91 -23.53 -1.45
CA PHE A 65 8.26 -23.94 -2.82
C PHE A 65 7.03 -24.03 -3.75
N VAL A 66 5.88 -24.48 -3.24
CA VAL A 66 4.61 -24.56 -3.99
C VAL A 66 4.03 -23.17 -4.24
N THR A 67 4.15 -22.24 -3.28
CA THR A 67 3.74 -20.84 -3.50
C THR A 67 4.68 -20.13 -4.49
N PHE A 68 5.99 -20.42 -4.43
CA PHE A 68 6.98 -19.90 -5.39
C PHE A 68 6.76 -20.42 -6.82
N THR A 69 6.47 -21.71 -6.98
CA THR A 69 6.21 -22.32 -8.31
C THR A 69 4.83 -22.00 -8.86
N GLY A 70 3.82 -21.84 -8.01
CA GLY A 70 2.48 -21.40 -8.42
C GLY A 70 2.43 -19.97 -8.94
N PHE A 71 3.29 -19.09 -8.43
CA PHE A 71 3.40 -17.71 -8.92
C PHE A 71 4.17 -17.63 -10.26
N LEU A 72 5.20 -18.47 -10.44
CA LEU A 72 5.97 -18.56 -11.69
C LEU A 72 5.17 -19.18 -12.86
N SER A 73 4.24 -20.11 -12.62
CA SER A 73 3.44 -20.72 -13.70
C SER A 73 2.27 -19.84 -14.18
N ALA A 74 1.81 -18.90 -13.36
CA ALA A 74 0.82 -17.90 -13.77
C ALA A 74 1.41 -16.87 -14.76
N LEU A 75 2.73 -16.68 -14.77
CA LEU A 75 3.43 -15.74 -15.66
C LEU A 75 3.68 -16.30 -17.08
N THR A 76 3.60 -17.61 -17.29
CA THR A 76 3.83 -18.21 -18.62
C THR A 76 2.56 -18.43 -19.44
N SER A 77 1.37 -18.16 -18.89
CA SER A 77 0.09 -18.45 -19.53
C SER A 77 -0.67 -17.24 -20.08
N THR A 78 -0.12 -16.02 -19.99
CA THR A 78 -0.74 -14.80 -20.53
C THR A 78 -0.10 -14.27 -21.82
N VAL A 79 0.83 -14.99 -22.44
CA VAL A 79 1.32 -14.64 -23.79
C VAL A 79 0.57 -15.45 -24.84
N VAL A 80 -0.24 -14.75 -25.61
CA VAL A 80 -0.96 -15.23 -26.79
C VAL A 80 0.01 -15.92 -27.75
N SER A 81 -0.35 -17.15 -28.11
CA SER A 81 0.29 -17.95 -29.13
C SER A 81 0.24 -17.28 -30.51
N SER A 82 1.38 -17.18 -31.19
CA SER A 82 1.45 -17.02 -32.65
C SER A 82 2.44 -18.03 -33.24
N PRO A 83 2.15 -18.58 -34.43
CA PRO A 83 2.77 -19.81 -34.92
C PRO A 83 4.15 -19.57 -35.55
N ASP A 84 4.98 -20.62 -35.45
CA ASP A 84 6.33 -20.78 -35.98
C ASP A 84 6.61 -20.08 -37.32
N LYS A 85 7.60 -19.19 -37.32
CA LYS A 85 8.45 -18.95 -38.49
C LYS A 85 9.91 -19.01 -38.08
N THR A 86 10.63 -19.90 -38.75
CA THR A 86 12.08 -20.14 -38.65
C THR A 86 12.90 -18.85 -38.83
N PRO A 87 14.03 -18.71 -38.12
CA PRO A 87 14.80 -17.47 -38.10
C PRO A 87 15.59 -17.26 -39.39
N SER A 88 15.31 -16.16 -40.08
CA SER A 88 16.13 -15.64 -41.17
C SER A 88 17.36 -14.94 -40.59
N LYS A 89 18.54 -15.49 -40.83
CA LYS A 89 19.84 -14.81 -40.62
C LYS A 89 19.95 -13.57 -41.52
N GLN A 90 19.64 -12.38 -40.99
CA GLN A 90 20.10 -11.11 -41.57
C GLN A 90 20.45 -10.10 -40.46
N PRO A 91 21.54 -9.33 -40.59
CA PRO A 91 21.97 -8.36 -39.60
C PRO A 91 20.96 -7.20 -39.48
N ALA A 92 20.92 -6.59 -38.29
CA ALA A 92 20.02 -5.48 -37.94
C ALA A 92 20.11 -4.35 -38.98
N LYS A 93 18.97 -4.06 -39.64
CA LYS A 93 18.86 -2.92 -40.55
C LYS A 93 18.55 -1.68 -39.73
N GLY A 94 19.40 -0.65 -39.83
CA GLY A 94 19.21 0.67 -39.22
C GLY A 94 18.10 1.51 -39.87
N TYR A 95 16.97 0.90 -40.23
CA TYR A 95 15.83 1.52 -40.88
C TYR A 95 14.53 0.96 -40.33
N ASP A 96 13.54 1.84 -40.13
CA ASP A 96 12.17 1.48 -39.76
C ASP A 96 11.51 0.62 -40.87
N PRO A 97 10.97 -0.57 -40.56
CA PRO A 97 10.42 -1.50 -41.56
C PRO A 97 9.08 -1.05 -42.19
N VAL A 98 8.40 -0.03 -41.66
CA VAL A 98 7.15 0.51 -42.23
C VAL A 98 7.42 1.78 -43.05
N THR A 99 8.33 2.65 -42.59
CA THR A 99 8.59 3.94 -43.25
C THR A 99 9.84 3.95 -44.14
N GLY A 100 10.77 2.99 -43.97
CA GLY A 100 12.02 2.92 -44.72
C GLY A 100 13.01 4.05 -44.41
N LEU A 101 12.77 4.85 -43.36
CA LEU A 101 13.62 5.96 -42.94
C LEU A 101 14.67 5.51 -41.92
N PRO A 102 15.87 6.12 -41.91
CA PRO A 102 16.90 5.82 -40.92
C PRO A 102 16.48 6.31 -39.54
N ILE A 103 16.81 5.54 -38.50
CA ILE A 103 16.70 5.96 -37.11
C ILE A 103 17.57 7.22 -36.94
N HIS A 104 16.96 8.35 -36.60
CA HIS A 104 17.68 9.61 -36.46
C HIS A 104 18.62 9.57 -35.23
N THR A 105 19.93 9.67 -35.47
CA THR A 105 20.92 9.99 -34.44
C THR A 105 20.72 11.42 -33.98
N GLY A 106 20.45 11.63 -32.68
CA GLY A 106 20.39 12.97 -32.09
C GLY A 106 21.74 13.70 -32.16
N PRO A 107 21.77 15.04 -31.97
CA PRO A 107 23.00 15.81 -32.02
C PRO A 107 23.97 15.38 -30.90
N GLU A 108 25.21 15.11 -31.30
CA GLU A 108 26.34 14.77 -30.42
C GLU A 108 26.62 15.92 -29.45
N ALA A 109 26.68 15.63 -28.14
CA ALA A 109 27.01 16.63 -27.13
C ALA A 109 28.47 17.12 -27.30
N PRO A 110 28.76 18.43 -27.14
CA PRO A 110 30.11 18.95 -27.35
C PRO A 110 31.07 18.45 -26.26
N SER A 111 32.17 17.85 -26.71
CA SER A 111 33.29 17.42 -25.88
C SER A 111 34.22 18.60 -25.56
N GLN A 112 34.02 19.28 -24.43
CA GLN A 112 35.07 20.13 -23.85
C GLN A 112 35.17 19.96 -22.33
N PRO A 113 36.40 19.81 -21.77
CA PRO A 113 36.61 19.74 -20.33
C PRO A 113 36.53 21.14 -19.71
N SER A 114 35.75 21.28 -18.63
CA SER A 114 35.66 22.52 -17.86
C SER A 114 36.90 22.76 -17.00
N ASP A 115 37.44 23.97 -17.08
CA ASP A 115 38.57 24.50 -16.32
C ASP A 115 38.23 24.60 -14.81
N PRO A 116 39.05 24.04 -13.89
CA PRO A 116 38.71 23.91 -12.46
C PRO A 116 38.83 25.20 -11.63
N SER A 117 38.80 26.38 -12.25
CA SER A 117 39.21 27.63 -11.60
C SER A 117 38.07 28.64 -11.41
N LYS A 118 36.86 28.21 -11.04
CA LYS A 118 35.80 29.14 -10.63
C LYS A 118 34.88 28.57 -9.53
N PRO A 119 34.70 29.26 -8.39
CA PRO A 119 33.83 28.78 -7.33
C PRO A 119 32.35 28.84 -7.76
N SER A 120 31.62 27.76 -7.54
CA SER A 120 30.18 27.66 -7.74
C SER A 120 29.42 28.51 -6.71
N GLN A 121 28.60 29.45 -7.19
CA GLN A 121 27.55 30.09 -6.40
C GLN A 121 26.23 29.31 -6.51
N PRO A 122 25.35 29.36 -5.49
CA PRO A 122 24.15 28.52 -5.43
C PRO A 122 22.93 29.19 -6.07
N GLY A 123 22.18 28.39 -6.86
CA GLY A 123 20.75 28.57 -7.16
C GLY A 123 20.41 29.02 -8.59
N VAL A 124 19.86 28.11 -9.40
CA VAL A 124 18.55 28.14 -10.12
C VAL A 124 18.33 26.74 -10.73
N PRO A 125 17.18 26.06 -10.51
CA PRO A 125 16.84 24.81 -11.18
C PRO A 125 16.14 25.09 -12.52
N GLY A 126 16.71 24.60 -13.62
CA GLY A 126 16.16 24.80 -14.96
C GLY A 126 17.17 24.54 -16.08
N HIS A 127 17.73 23.34 -16.15
CA HIS A 127 18.39 22.80 -17.35
C HIS A 127 18.14 21.30 -17.43
N PRO A 128 17.85 20.78 -18.63
CA PRO A 128 18.60 19.64 -19.13
C PRO A 128 19.10 19.98 -20.53
N THR A 129 20.26 19.50 -20.97
CA THR A 129 20.63 18.10 -20.90
C THR A 129 22.08 17.98 -20.45
N GLU A 130 22.32 17.71 -19.16
CA GLU A 130 23.62 17.14 -18.82
C GLU A 130 23.63 15.68 -19.31
N PRO A 131 24.64 15.29 -20.12
CA PRO A 131 24.76 13.92 -20.60
C PRO A 131 24.82 12.96 -19.42
N LEU A 132 24.31 11.74 -19.58
CA LEU A 132 24.28 10.73 -18.50
C LEU A 132 25.61 10.70 -17.73
N PRO A 133 25.65 11.11 -16.46
CA PRO A 133 26.92 11.21 -15.73
C PRO A 133 27.52 9.82 -15.53
N TRP A 134 28.82 9.70 -15.79
CA TRP A 134 29.57 8.47 -15.53
C TRP A 134 30.25 8.54 -14.17
N ASN A 135 29.55 8.08 -13.15
CA ASN A 135 30.05 8.01 -11.77
C ASN A 135 30.09 6.54 -11.31
N PRO A 136 31.04 5.74 -11.83
CA PRO A 136 31.13 4.33 -11.50
C PRO A 136 31.52 4.12 -10.03
N GLN A 137 30.95 3.09 -9.40
CA GLN A 137 31.33 2.68 -8.05
C GLN A 137 32.81 2.29 -7.98
N SER A 138 33.39 2.30 -6.77
CA SER A 138 34.82 1.99 -6.56
C SER A 138 35.26 0.61 -7.07
N MET A 139 34.32 -0.33 -7.21
CA MET A 139 34.54 -1.68 -7.73
C MET A 139 34.59 -1.77 -9.27
N CYS A 140 34.17 -0.72 -9.97
CA CYS A 140 34.07 -0.67 -11.43
C CYS A 140 35.36 -0.15 -12.07
N ALA A 141 35.67 -0.62 -13.28
CA ALA A 141 36.73 0.00 -14.06
C ALA A 141 36.35 1.44 -14.41
N LYS A 142 37.33 2.37 -14.36
CA LYS A 142 37.10 3.80 -14.55
C LYS A 142 37.00 4.25 -16.00
N ASN A 143 37.33 3.36 -16.94
CA ASN A 143 37.19 3.64 -18.36
C ASN A 143 35.75 4.06 -18.66
N GLU A 144 35.59 4.87 -19.69
CA GLU A 144 34.31 5.41 -20.10
C GLU A 144 34.14 5.21 -21.60
N HIS A 145 33.05 4.58 -21.95
CA HIS A 145 32.60 4.38 -23.32
C HIS A 145 31.13 4.78 -23.39
N ARG A 146 30.83 5.79 -24.20
CA ARG A 146 29.48 6.29 -24.43
C ARG A 146 28.97 5.72 -25.74
N PHE A 147 27.81 5.09 -25.69
CA PHE A 147 27.12 4.62 -26.88
C PHE A 147 26.29 5.76 -27.48
N SER A 148 25.96 5.64 -28.76
CA SER A 148 25.09 6.61 -29.44
C SER A 148 23.69 6.57 -28.83
N THR A 149 23.15 7.74 -28.47
CA THR A 149 21.78 7.86 -27.98
C THR A 149 20.78 7.30 -28.99
N ARG A 150 19.86 6.45 -28.53
CA ARG A 150 18.79 5.88 -29.34
C ARG A 150 17.48 6.57 -29.01
N VAL A 151 16.71 6.95 -30.03
CA VAL A 151 15.46 7.70 -29.87
C VAL A 151 14.32 6.93 -30.52
N PHE A 152 13.25 6.71 -29.77
CA PHE A 152 12.05 5.99 -30.20
C PHE A 152 10.85 6.94 -30.15
N ASN A 153 10.13 7.08 -31.26
CA ASN A 153 8.94 7.92 -31.31
C ASN A 153 7.75 7.23 -30.65
N ILE A 154 7.00 7.98 -29.84
CA ILE A 154 5.79 7.48 -29.17
C ILE A 154 4.61 8.42 -29.42
N ALA A 155 3.40 7.88 -29.45
CA ALA A 155 2.17 8.65 -29.52
C ALA A 155 1.46 8.66 -28.16
N PHE A 156 0.82 9.78 -27.86
CA PHE A 156 0.02 10.01 -26.66
C PHE A 156 -1.45 10.12 -27.05
N GLU A 157 -2.08 8.97 -27.21
CA GLU A 157 -3.51 8.86 -27.52
C GLU A 157 -4.21 8.00 -26.45
N ALA A 158 -5.49 8.28 -26.22
CA ALA A 158 -6.32 7.65 -25.20
C ALA A 158 -6.39 6.10 -25.28
N ASP A 159 -6.16 5.52 -26.45
CA ASP A 159 -6.19 4.08 -26.72
C ASP A 159 -4.81 3.43 -26.69
N LYS A 160 -3.73 4.21 -26.64
CA LYS A 160 -2.35 3.74 -26.64
C LYS A 160 -1.88 3.38 -25.24
N THR A 161 -1.12 2.29 -25.15
CA THR A 161 -0.44 1.84 -23.94
C THR A 161 1.05 2.02 -24.15
N LEU A 162 1.77 2.54 -23.16
CA LEU A 162 3.23 2.62 -23.18
C LEU A 162 3.81 1.53 -22.29
N SER A 163 4.75 0.75 -22.82
CA SER A 163 5.45 -0.29 -22.06
C SER A 163 6.96 -0.16 -22.23
N VAL A 164 7.69 0.00 -21.13
CA VAL A 164 9.15 0.05 -21.12
C VAL A 164 9.66 -0.97 -20.12
N VAL A 165 10.38 -1.97 -20.61
CA VAL A 165 10.81 -3.13 -19.84
C VAL A 165 12.33 -3.29 -19.94
N GLN A 166 12.97 -3.52 -18.80
CA GLN A 166 14.34 -3.99 -18.75
C GLN A 166 14.31 -5.52 -18.79
N GLY A 167 14.89 -6.08 -19.84
CA GLY A 167 15.16 -7.50 -19.97
C GLY A 167 16.62 -7.85 -19.73
N VAL A 168 16.89 -9.13 -19.91
CA VAL A 168 18.23 -9.70 -19.94
C VAL A 168 18.43 -10.43 -21.26
N GLU A 169 19.63 -10.35 -21.83
CA GLU A 169 19.95 -11.06 -23.06
C GLU A 169 19.89 -12.58 -22.84
N ALA A 170 19.30 -13.31 -23.80
CA ALA A 170 19.09 -14.77 -23.72
C ALA A 170 20.29 -15.59 -24.25
N ASP A 171 21.04 -15.04 -25.20
CA ASP A 171 22.17 -15.72 -25.86
C ASP A 171 23.47 -15.46 -25.11
N GLU A 172 23.71 -16.21 -24.03
CA GLU A 172 24.85 -15.99 -23.14
C GLU A 172 26.05 -16.93 -23.36
N PRO A 173 27.28 -16.42 -23.19
CA PRO A 173 28.43 -17.29 -23.02
C PRO A 173 28.33 -18.05 -21.69
N GLY A 174 28.52 -19.37 -21.71
CA GLY A 174 28.40 -20.24 -20.53
C GLY A 174 29.39 -19.93 -19.39
N ARG A 175 30.38 -19.06 -19.61
CA ARG A 175 31.34 -18.53 -18.61
C ARG A 175 31.52 -17.03 -18.85
N GLY A 176 31.66 -16.25 -17.78
CA GLY A 176 31.85 -14.81 -17.86
C GLY A 176 31.63 -14.13 -16.53
N TYR A 177 31.91 -12.84 -16.48
CA TYR A 177 31.59 -11.99 -15.34
C TYR A 177 30.23 -11.34 -15.55
N GLN A 178 29.45 -11.25 -14.48
CA GLN A 178 28.19 -10.52 -14.48
C GLN A 178 28.48 -9.02 -14.34
N PRO A 179 28.07 -8.19 -15.30
CA PRO A 179 28.24 -6.75 -15.20
C PRO A 179 27.33 -6.18 -14.10
N HIS A 180 27.83 -5.14 -13.44
CA HIS A 180 27.00 -4.35 -12.56
C HIS A 180 26.20 -3.37 -13.41
N VAL A 181 24.89 -3.58 -13.45
CA VAL A 181 23.95 -2.72 -14.15
C VAL A 181 23.34 -1.76 -13.13
N GLN A 182 23.44 -0.47 -13.42
CA GLN A 182 22.77 0.60 -12.68
C GLN A 182 22.06 1.52 -13.67
N GLY A 183 21.11 2.32 -13.21
CA GLY A 183 20.41 3.19 -14.14
C GLY A 183 19.08 3.70 -13.62
N SER A 184 18.38 4.42 -14.49
CA SER A 184 17.03 4.90 -14.17
C SER A 184 16.12 4.95 -15.39
N PHE A 185 14.85 4.63 -15.19
CA PHE A 185 13.75 5.05 -16.05
C PHE A 185 13.26 6.40 -15.55
N VAL A 186 13.29 7.41 -16.41
CA VAL A 186 12.91 8.78 -16.07
C VAL A 186 11.69 9.16 -16.88
N VAL A 187 10.55 9.43 -16.24
CA VAL A 187 9.37 9.98 -16.91
C VAL A 187 9.29 11.47 -16.61
N ARG A 188 9.28 12.31 -17.65
CA ARG A 188 9.35 13.75 -17.46
C ARG A 188 8.66 14.54 -18.57
N ARG A 189 8.33 15.81 -18.30
CA ARG A 189 7.72 16.70 -19.30
C ARG A 189 8.68 16.98 -20.46
N GLN A 190 8.15 16.99 -21.66
CA GLN A 190 8.84 17.40 -22.88
C GLN A 190 9.17 18.88 -22.82
N LEU A 191 10.44 19.21 -23.02
CA LEU A 191 10.91 20.59 -23.04
C LEU A 191 10.82 21.19 -24.44
N SER A 192 10.75 22.52 -24.51
CA SER A 192 10.57 23.27 -25.77
C SER A 192 11.62 22.95 -26.85
N ASN A 193 12.77 22.39 -26.46
CA ASN A 193 13.88 22.05 -27.35
C ASN A 193 13.98 20.52 -27.64
N ALA A 194 13.10 19.70 -27.09
CA ALA A 194 13.15 18.24 -27.23
C ALA A 194 12.43 17.76 -28.51
N PRO A 195 12.99 16.76 -29.21
CA PRO A 195 12.43 16.23 -30.46
C PRO A 195 11.17 15.40 -30.17
N GLY A 196 10.03 16.05 -30.01
CA GLY A 196 8.73 15.38 -29.90
C GLY A 196 8.55 14.45 -28.69
N PRO A 197 7.37 13.80 -28.60
CA PRO A 197 7.12 12.72 -27.66
C PRO A 197 7.99 11.51 -28.02
N THR A 198 9.02 11.25 -27.22
CA THR A 198 10.02 10.22 -27.51
C THR A 198 10.48 9.50 -26.26
N ILE A 199 11.03 8.31 -26.46
CA ILE A 199 11.87 7.63 -25.48
C ILE A 199 13.32 7.82 -25.91
N GLU A 200 14.12 8.44 -25.07
CA GLU A 200 15.55 8.64 -25.26
C GLU A 200 16.33 7.66 -24.40
N LEU A 201 17.12 6.79 -25.02
CA LEU A 201 17.95 5.79 -24.37
C LEU A 201 19.43 6.19 -24.46
N GLU A 202 20.01 6.48 -23.30
CA GLU A 202 21.44 6.75 -23.13
C GLU A 202 22.11 5.59 -22.41
N VAL A 203 23.28 5.18 -22.91
CA VAL A 203 24.07 4.08 -22.32
C VAL A 203 25.52 4.50 -22.20
N VAL A 204 26.08 4.32 -21.01
CA VAL A 204 27.50 4.52 -20.74
C VAL A 204 28.04 3.31 -19.99
N ALA A 205 29.16 2.77 -20.45
CA ALA A 205 29.81 1.63 -19.83
C ALA A 205 31.32 1.85 -19.72
N ASN A 206 32.02 0.93 -19.05
CA ASN A 206 33.48 0.94 -19.00
C ASN A 206 34.17 0.14 -20.11
N ASP A 207 33.40 -0.54 -20.95
CA ASP A 207 33.92 -1.36 -22.04
C ASP A 207 32.94 -1.32 -23.22
N PRO A 208 33.42 -1.26 -24.48
CA PRO A 208 32.56 -1.29 -25.66
C PRO A 208 31.76 -2.59 -25.84
N ALA A 209 32.13 -3.69 -25.19
CA ALA A 209 31.38 -4.94 -25.24
C ALA A 209 30.11 -4.92 -24.36
N LEU A 210 29.91 -3.88 -23.55
CA LEU A 210 28.77 -3.70 -22.65
C LEU A 210 27.69 -2.79 -23.26
N ASP A 211 27.28 -3.07 -24.50
CA ASP A 211 26.11 -2.43 -25.09
C ASP A 211 24.83 -3.15 -24.63
N VAL A 212 23.68 -2.50 -24.79
CA VAL A 212 22.35 -3.10 -24.57
C VAL A 212 21.73 -3.47 -25.90
N THR A 213 21.10 -4.65 -25.97
CA THR A 213 20.24 -5.02 -27.09
C THR A 213 18.85 -4.39 -26.89
N VAL A 214 18.26 -3.84 -27.96
CA VAL A 214 16.96 -3.17 -27.88
C VAL A 214 16.00 -3.73 -28.91
N GLU A 215 14.80 -4.05 -28.46
CA GLU A 215 13.66 -4.43 -29.31
C GLU A 215 12.55 -3.40 -29.13
N TRP A 216 12.07 -2.84 -30.25
CA TRP A 216 11.03 -1.81 -30.26
C TRP A 216 9.87 -2.24 -31.16
N ASP A 217 8.68 -2.33 -30.57
CA ASP A 217 7.42 -2.48 -31.28
C ASP A 217 6.70 -1.12 -31.29
N SER A 218 6.66 -0.46 -32.44
CA SER A 218 6.01 0.84 -32.61
C SER A 218 4.50 0.79 -32.51
N ASP A 219 3.87 -0.32 -32.92
CA ASP A 219 2.41 -0.43 -32.94
C ASP A 219 1.88 -0.62 -31.52
N ALA A 220 2.56 -1.46 -30.74
CA ALA A 220 2.27 -1.71 -29.33
C ALA A 220 2.90 -0.67 -28.37
N GLN A 221 3.79 0.19 -28.86
CA GLN A 221 4.64 1.09 -28.06
C GLN A 221 5.33 0.36 -26.90
N HIS A 222 5.97 -0.76 -27.23
CA HIS A 222 6.67 -1.63 -26.30
C HIS A 222 8.18 -1.60 -26.58
N LEU A 223 8.94 -1.13 -25.59
CA LEU A 223 10.39 -1.07 -25.61
C LEU A 223 10.97 -2.11 -24.65
N ASP A 224 11.71 -3.08 -25.17
CA ASP A 224 12.48 -4.04 -24.37
C ASP A 224 13.97 -3.70 -24.45
N ILE A 225 14.56 -3.37 -23.31
CA ILE A 225 15.97 -3.01 -23.13
C ILE A 225 16.67 -4.20 -22.48
N LYS A 226 17.35 -5.02 -23.28
CA LYS A 226 18.04 -6.23 -22.82
C LYS A 226 19.46 -5.91 -22.41
N THR A 227 19.72 -6.06 -21.12
CA THR A 227 21.06 -5.86 -20.54
C THR A 227 21.88 -7.15 -20.58
N PRO A 228 23.20 -7.07 -20.81
CA PRO A 228 24.04 -8.26 -20.90
C PRO A 228 24.16 -8.92 -19.52
N GLN A 229 23.94 -10.23 -19.43
CA GLN A 229 24.11 -10.96 -18.16
C GLN A 229 25.55 -11.40 -17.91
N ARG A 230 26.29 -11.72 -18.97
CA ARG A 230 27.65 -12.26 -18.88
C ARG A 230 28.51 -11.73 -20.00
N ILE A 231 29.72 -11.32 -19.66
CA ILE A 231 30.73 -10.96 -20.64
C ILE A 231 32.07 -11.62 -20.32
N GLU A 232 32.87 -11.85 -21.36
CA GLU A 232 34.27 -12.20 -21.20
C GLU A 232 35.01 -11.00 -20.62
N TRP A 233 35.75 -11.22 -19.53
CA TRP A 233 36.37 -10.13 -18.79
C TRP A 233 37.75 -10.52 -18.28
N ASN A 234 38.74 -9.69 -18.58
CA ASN A 234 40.15 -9.93 -18.27
C ASN A 234 40.77 -8.87 -17.35
N GLN A 235 39.99 -7.87 -16.92
CA GLN A 235 40.44 -6.80 -16.03
C GLN A 235 40.15 -7.16 -14.57
N SER A 236 40.94 -6.60 -13.64
CA SER A 236 40.76 -6.82 -12.20
C SER A 236 39.54 -6.10 -11.61
N LEU A 237 39.19 -4.93 -12.16
CA LEU A 237 38.01 -4.15 -11.78
C LEU A 237 36.79 -4.65 -12.56
N ARG A 238 35.58 -4.51 -12.01
CA ARG A 238 34.37 -5.13 -12.59
C ARG A 238 33.84 -4.40 -13.83
N PRO A 239 33.15 -5.14 -14.73
CA PRO A 239 32.38 -4.53 -15.80
C PRO A 239 31.14 -3.84 -15.25
N CYS A 240 30.90 -2.60 -15.69
CA CYS A 240 29.80 -1.80 -15.21
C CYS A 240 29.16 -1.03 -16.37
N ILE A 241 27.83 -0.97 -16.34
CA ILE A 241 27.02 -0.30 -17.34
C ILE A 241 25.98 0.56 -16.62
N THR A 242 25.80 1.78 -17.10
CA THR A 242 24.78 2.73 -16.65
C THR A 242 23.82 3.00 -17.81
N VAL A 243 22.54 2.75 -17.58
CA VAL A 243 21.48 2.92 -18.58
C VAL A 243 20.50 3.99 -18.09
N ARG A 244 20.09 4.90 -18.97
CA ARG A 244 19.01 5.86 -18.69
C ARG A 244 18.02 5.85 -19.84
N ALA A 245 16.78 5.49 -19.56
CA ALA A 245 15.68 5.63 -20.51
C ALA A 245 14.78 6.78 -20.05
N THR A 246 14.74 7.85 -20.83
CA THR A 246 13.94 9.05 -20.55
C THR A 246 12.71 9.07 -21.44
N VAL A 247 11.53 9.04 -20.85
CA VAL A 247 10.26 9.23 -21.54
C VAL A 247 9.90 10.71 -21.50
N TRP A 248 9.86 11.35 -22.66
CA TRP A 248 9.49 12.75 -22.85
C TRP A 248 7.98 12.87 -23.12
N VAL A 249 7.26 13.47 -22.18
CA VAL A 249 5.80 13.54 -22.15
C VAL A 249 5.29 14.94 -22.51
N PRO A 250 4.42 15.12 -23.53
CA PRO A 250 3.90 16.44 -23.91
C PRO A 250 2.92 17.01 -22.86
N GLU A 251 2.61 18.32 -22.97
CA GLU A 251 1.85 19.07 -21.94
C GLU A 251 0.37 18.62 -21.75
N ASP A 252 -0.20 17.90 -22.72
CA ASP A 252 -1.57 17.36 -22.69
C ASP A 252 -1.55 15.86 -23.07
N ALA A 253 -0.76 15.09 -22.33
CA ALA A 253 -0.59 13.67 -22.60
C ALA A 253 -1.79 12.83 -22.13
N HIS A 254 -2.31 12.00 -23.03
CA HIS A 254 -3.32 11.00 -22.73
C HIS A 254 -2.79 9.61 -23.10
N LEU A 255 -2.91 8.65 -22.19
CA LEU A 255 -2.64 7.24 -22.44
C LEU A 255 -3.71 6.38 -21.80
N ARG A 256 -3.87 5.16 -22.32
CA ARG A 256 -4.67 4.12 -21.69
C ARG A 256 -4.00 3.64 -20.42
N SER A 257 -2.77 3.15 -20.56
CA SER A 257 -1.96 2.60 -19.46
C SER A 257 -0.47 2.86 -19.67
N ILE A 258 0.29 2.88 -18.57
CA ILE A 258 1.75 2.93 -18.58
C ILE A 258 2.27 1.77 -17.76
N TYR A 259 3.21 1.01 -18.32
CA TYR A 259 3.87 -0.10 -17.66
C TYR A 259 5.39 0.09 -17.71
N LEU A 260 6.01 0.24 -16.55
CA LEU A 260 7.46 0.38 -16.40
C LEU A 260 7.97 -0.80 -15.56
N ALA A 261 8.84 -1.63 -16.13
CA ALA A 261 9.39 -2.80 -15.42
C ALA A 261 10.91 -2.81 -15.47
N ALA A 262 11.57 -2.77 -14.31
CA ALA A 262 13.02 -2.75 -14.19
C ALA A 262 13.58 -3.89 -13.33
N LEU A 263 14.74 -4.44 -13.70
CA LEU A 263 15.42 -5.47 -12.91
C LEU A 263 16.41 -4.85 -11.93
N SER A 264 17.16 -3.85 -12.36
CA SER A 264 18.28 -3.28 -11.60
C SER A 264 18.41 -1.77 -11.81
N MET A 265 17.29 -1.10 -12.07
CA MET A 265 17.23 0.33 -12.36
C MET A 265 16.17 0.99 -11.50
N ASP A 266 16.43 2.24 -11.14
CA ASP A 266 15.49 3.07 -10.42
C ASP A 266 14.39 3.59 -11.37
N VAL A 267 13.25 3.98 -10.82
CA VAL A 267 12.18 4.64 -11.60
C VAL A 267 11.91 6.00 -10.98
N ALA A 268 12.09 7.06 -11.76
CA ALA A 268 11.89 8.43 -11.33
C ALA A 268 10.85 9.12 -12.21
N VAL A 269 9.79 9.60 -11.60
CA VAL A 269 8.83 10.52 -12.22
C VAL A 269 9.23 11.93 -11.80
N VAL A 270 9.66 12.74 -12.78
CA VAL A 270 10.34 14.03 -12.56
C VAL A 270 9.57 15.15 -13.27
N ASP A 271 9.87 16.39 -12.88
CA ASP A 271 9.33 17.64 -13.42
C ASP A 271 7.84 17.88 -13.09
N ASP A 272 7.28 18.93 -13.70
CA ASP A 272 5.88 19.27 -13.72
C ASP A 272 5.11 18.49 -14.79
N LEU A 273 5.22 17.16 -14.69
CA LEU A 273 4.54 16.20 -15.55
C LEU A 273 3.02 16.42 -15.52
N ALA A 274 2.41 16.64 -16.70
CA ALA A 274 0.97 16.70 -16.87
C ALA A 274 0.51 15.55 -17.79
N ILE A 275 -0.05 14.50 -17.19
CA ILE A 275 -0.49 13.30 -17.91
C ILE A 275 -1.80 12.73 -17.33
N THR A 276 -2.66 12.26 -18.22
CA THR A 276 -3.89 11.54 -17.88
C THR A 276 -3.81 10.10 -18.36
N ILE A 277 -4.03 9.16 -17.45
CA ILE A 277 -3.94 7.72 -17.65
C ILE A 277 -5.32 7.12 -17.34
N GLN A 278 -5.96 6.52 -18.34
CA GLN A 278 -7.37 6.13 -18.23
C GLN A 278 -7.60 4.89 -17.35
N GLU A 279 -6.71 3.90 -17.44
CA GLU A 279 -6.83 2.62 -16.76
C GLU A 279 -5.84 2.49 -15.60
N GLU A 280 -4.54 2.39 -15.89
CA GLU A 280 -3.54 2.03 -14.87
C GLU A 280 -2.13 2.58 -15.15
N LEU A 281 -1.49 3.10 -14.10
CA LEU A 281 -0.04 3.31 -14.03
C LEU A 281 0.57 2.20 -13.19
N SER A 282 1.40 1.36 -13.82
CA SER A 282 2.09 0.26 -13.15
C SER A 282 3.61 0.43 -13.23
N VAL A 283 4.26 0.35 -12.08
CA VAL A 283 5.71 0.39 -11.92
C VAL A 283 6.15 -0.82 -11.13
N GLU A 284 6.99 -1.66 -11.74
CA GLU A 284 7.53 -2.86 -11.12
C GLU A 284 9.06 -2.84 -11.15
N THR A 285 9.71 -2.97 -10.00
CA THR A 285 11.17 -3.07 -9.93
C THR A 285 11.61 -4.29 -9.11
N ILE A 286 12.73 -4.92 -9.47
CA ILE A 286 13.35 -5.95 -8.62
C ILE A 286 14.36 -5.33 -7.67
N SER A 287 15.31 -4.57 -8.20
CA SER A 287 16.29 -3.84 -7.41
C SER A 287 16.37 -2.41 -7.91
N GLY A 288 15.65 -1.50 -7.26
CA GLY A 288 15.63 -0.11 -7.63
C GLY A 288 14.61 0.68 -6.82
N ASP A 289 14.97 1.92 -6.55
CA ASP A 289 14.12 2.87 -5.85
C ASP A 289 13.06 3.44 -6.80
N VAL A 290 11.87 3.72 -6.28
CA VAL A 290 10.80 4.40 -7.03
C VAL A 290 10.55 5.77 -6.42
N GLN A 291 10.75 6.82 -7.21
CA GLN A 291 10.71 8.20 -6.78
C GLN A 291 9.67 9.00 -7.58
N PHE A 292 8.72 9.58 -6.87
CA PHE A 292 7.79 10.58 -7.38
C PHE A 292 8.10 11.94 -6.75
N PRO A 293 7.62 13.06 -7.32
CA PRO A 293 7.92 14.38 -6.78
C PRO A 293 7.50 14.51 -5.31
N PRO A 294 8.38 15.00 -4.42
CA PRO A 294 8.08 15.08 -2.99
C PRO A 294 7.07 16.18 -2.64
N LYS A 295 6.84 17.12 -3.56
CA LYS A 295 5.86 18.20 -3.44
C LYS A 295 5.20 18.41 -4.78
N LEU A 296 3.87 18.47 -4.80
CA LEU A 296 3.12 18.79 -6.00
C LEU A 296 3.27 20.29 -6.29
N VAL A 297 3.87 20.61 -7.43
CA VAL A 297 3.81 21.95 -8.02
C VAL A 297 2.51 22.05 -8.82
N PRO A 298 1.89 23.24 -8.98
CA PRO A 298 0.61 23.37 -9.69
C PRO A 298 0.61 22.86 -11.13
N SER A 299 1.79 22.83 -11.77
CA SER A 299 1.97 22.30 -13.12
C SER A 299 2.11 20.77 -13.16
N TYR A 300 2.34 20.10 -12.02
CA TYR A 300 2.33 18.66 -11.93
C TYR A 300 0.90 18.15 -11.81
N LYS A 301 0.47 17.36 -12.78
CA LYS A 301 -0.84 16.71 -12.83
C LYS A 301 -0.67 15.26 -13.27
N LEU A 302 -0.73 14.34 -12.31
CA LEU A 302 -0.89 12.92 -12.57
C LEU A 302 -2.36 12.56 -12.36
N ASP A 303 -3.08 12.25 -13.43
CA ASP A 303 -4.47 11.81 -13.34
C ASP A 303 -4.53 10.33 -13.71
N SER A 304 -4.60 9.45 -12.71
CA SER A 304 -4.74 8.01 -12.91
C SER A 304 -5.66 7.42 -11.86
N ARG A 305 -6.67 6.65 -12.28
CA ARG A 305 -7.61 6.02 -11.35
C ARG A 305 -6.98 4.92 -10.51
N ASN A 306 -6.03 4.20 -11.11
CA ASN A 306 -5.33 3.09 -10.49
C ASN A 306 -3.82 3.29 -10.63
N ILE A 307 -3.12 3.26 -9.50
CA ILE A 307 -1.66 3.36 -9.45
C ILE A 307 -1.15 2.14 -8.68
N VAL A 308 -0.29 1.36 -9.30
CA VAL A 308 0.35 0.17 -8.71
C VAL A 308 1.85 0.35 -8.79
N ILE A 309 2.50 0.38 -7.63
CA ILE A 309 3.95 0.49 -7.51
C ILE A 309 4.44 -0.65 -6.65
N HIS A 310 5.33 -1.47 -7.19
CA HIS A 310 5.92 -2.58 -6.47
C HIS A 310 7.43 -2.66 -6.70
N THR A 311 8.19 -2.82 -5.63
CA THR A 311 9.63 -3.12 -5.68
C THR A 311 9.97 -4.36 -4.83
N VAL A 312 10.87 -5.22 -5.30
CA VAL A 312 11.38 -6.31 -4.44
C VAL A 312 12.41 -5.76 -3.44
N SER A 313 13.31 -4.91 -3.90
CA SER A 313 14.33 -4.28 -3.08
C SER A 313 14.51 -2.83 -3.52
N GLY A 314 14.15 -1.91 -2.64
CA GLY A 314 14.20 -0.49 -2.94
C GLY A 314 13.16 0.27 -2.13
N ASP A 315 13.40 1.56 -2.01
CA ASP A 315 12.53 2.48 -1.32
C ASP A 315 11.50 3.08 -2.28
N ILE A 316 10.29 3.31 -1.79
CA ILE A 316 9.23 4.00 -2.53
C ILE A 316 8.98 5.35 -1.87
N ARG A 317 9.21 6.44 -2.61
CA ARG A 317 9.07 7.80 -2.08
C ARG A 317 8.31 8.73 -3.03
N GLY A 318 7.51 9.64 -2.46
CA GLY A 318 6.92 10.75 -3.22
C GLY A 318 5.53 11.16 -2.75
N ASN A 319 4.77 11.78 -3.65
CA ASN A 319 3.38 12.15 -3.43
C ASN A 319 2.51 11.54 -4.55
N TRP A 320 1.36 10.99 -4.17
CA TRP A 320 0.44 10.35 -5.10
C TRP A 320 -0.99 10.84 -4.94
N PRO A 321 -1.71 11.05 -6.06
CA PRO A 321 -3.15 11.26 -6.01
C PRO A 321 -3.86 9.93 -5.72
N LEU A 322 -4.84 9.96 -4.82
CA LEU A 322 -5.70 8.83 -4.51
C LEU A 322 -7.07 9.05 -5.14
N TYR A 323 -7.29 8.39 -6.28
CA TYR A 323 -8.59 8.28 -6.94
C TYR A 323 -9.33 7.03 -6.46
N ASP A 324 -9.23 5.91 -7.20
CA ASP A 324 -9.95 4.68 -6.85
C ASP A 324 -9.04 3.66 -6.17
N SER A 325 -7.81 3.49 -6.67
CA SER A 325 -6.84 2.62 -6.01
C SER A 325 -5.41 3.15 -6.09
N LEU A 326 -4.72 3.11 -4.95
CA LEU A 326 -3.29 3.33 -4.82
C LEU A 326 -2.69 2.16 -4.07
N LYS A 327 -1.82 1.40 -4.75
CA LYS A 327 -1.16 0.21 -4.21
C LYS A 327 0.35 0.42 -4.22
N LEU A 328 0.94 0.41 -3.03
CA LEU A 328 2.39 0.56 -2.83
C LEU A 328 2.92 -0.71 -2.15
N GLY A 329 3.93 -1.35 -2.73
CA GLY A 329 4.48 -2.62 -2.23
C GLY A 329 6.00 -2.64 -2.25
N SER A 330 6.64 -3.01 -1.13
CA SER A 330 8.08 -3.28 -1.10
C SER A 330 8.41 -4.57 -0.32
N ASN A 331 9.16 -5.52 -0.86
CA ASN A 331 9.60 -6.65 -0.03
C ASN A 331 10.72 -6.22 0.93
N SER A 332 11.60 -5.33 0.51
CA SER A 332 12.70 -4.81 1.33
C SER A 332 12.97 -3.36 0.97
N GLY A 333 12.51 -2.45 1.83
CA GLY A 333 12.70 -1.02 1.67
C GLY A 333 11.58 -0.23 2.31
N ASP A 334 11.87 1.04 2.53
CA ASP A 334 10.97 1.97 3.21
C ASP A 334 9.95 2.54 2.21
N ILE A 335 8.72 2.74 2.68
CA ILE A 335 7.66 3.40 1.90
C ILE A 335 7.29 4.69 2.60
N ALA A 336 7.58 5.84 1.99
CA ALA A 336 7.34 7.13 2.61
C ALA A 336 6.76 8.15 1.63
N GLY A 337 5.64 8.79 1.99
CA GLY A 337 5.07 9.81 1.14
C GLY A 337 3.77 10.43 1.61
N GLU A 338 3.29 11.35 0.79
CA GLU A 338 2.01 12.02 0.98
C GLU A 338 0.98 11.47 -0.02
N VAL A 339 -0.26 11.33 0.43
CA VAL A 339 -1.37 10.85 -0.39
C VAL A 339 -2.41 11.95 -0.45
N GLU A 340 -2.79 12.35 -1.65
CA GLU A 340 -3.79 13.40 -1.87
C GLU A 340 -5.10 12.79 -2.40
N PRO A 341 -6.12 12.64 -1.55
CA PRO A 341 -7.43 12.20 -1.99
C PRO A 341 -8.01 13.10 -3.08
N GLN A 342 -8.63 12.49 -4.08
CA GLN A 342 -9.27 13.18 -5.20
C GLN A 342 -10.77 12.95 -5.24
N ALA A 343 -11.49 13.86 -5.90
CA ALA A 343 -12.94 13.79 -6.05
C ALA A 343 -13.38 12.48 -6.72
N VAL A 344 -14.57 12.01 -6.35
CA VAL A 344 -15.18 10.84 -7.00
C VAL A 344 -15.56 11.19 -8.43
N LEU A 345 -15.37 10.23 -9.34
CA LEU A 345 -15.88 10.37 -10.69
C LEU A 345 -17.37 10.05 -10.72
N ASP A 346 -18.20 11.06 -10.99
CA ASP A 346 -19.67 10.94 -11.00
C ASP A 346 -20.19 9.86 -11.94
N SER A 347 -19.53 9.65 -13.08
CA SER A 347 -19.94 8.64 -14.07
C SER A 347 -19.68 7.19 -13.61
N ARG A 348 -18.78 6.97 -12.66
CA ARG A 348 -18.40 5.66 -12.14
C ARG A 348 -17.86 5.79 -10.71
N PRO A 349 -18.74 5.92 -9.70
CA PRO A 349 -18.34 6.16 -8.33
C PRO A 349 -17.80 4.87 -7.69
N LEU A 350 -16.49 4.84 -7.44
CA LEU A 350 -15.78 3.75 -6.77
C LEU A 350 -15.19 4.24 -5.44
N PRO A 351 -14.94 3.33 -4.47
CA PRO A 351 -14.25 3.68 -3.24
C PRO A 351 -12.81 4.12 -3.52
N ALA A 352 -12.23 4.86 -2.58
CA ALA A 352 -10.81 5.22 -2.56
C ALA A 352 -10.05 4.18 -1.70
N VAL A 353 -9.33 3.28 -2.37
CA VAL A 353 -8.60 2.18 -1.73
C VAL A 353 -7.11 2.52 -1.65
N LEU A 354 -6.60 2.65 -0.43
CA LEU A 354 -5.17 2.82 -0.13
C LEU A 354 -4.62 1.51 0.43
N GLU A 355 -3.74 0.85 -0.33
CA GLU A 355 -3.08 -0.40 0.06
C GLU A 355 -1.57 -0.17 0.09
N VAL A 356 -0.96 -0.30 1.27
CA VAL A 356 0.49 -0.11 1.44
C VAL A 356 1.05 -1.31 2.17
N SER A 357 1.94 -2.04 1.51
CA SER A 357 2.49 -3.29 2.04
C SER A 357 4.00 -3.29 2.02
N SER A 358 4.63 -3.77 3.11
CA SER A 358 6.05 -4.07 3.13
C SER A 358 6.32 -5.42 3.81
N VAL A 359 7.38 -6.13 3.44
CA VAL A 359 7.86 -7.26 4.26
C VAL A 359 8.86 -6.76 5.29
N SER A 360 9.85 -5.97 4.87
CA SER A 360 10.83 -5.36 5.75
C SER A 360 11.07 -3.91 5.36
N GLY A 361 10.66 -2.99 6.21
CA GLY A 361 10.82 -1.56 6.01
C GLY A 361 9.81 -0.74 6.80
N ASP A 362 10.18 0.50 7.07
CA ASP A 362 9.30 1.47 7.72
C ASP A 362 8.28 2.01 6.72
N ILE A 363 7.04 2.21 7.18
CA ILE A 363 5.97 2.80 6.39
C ILE A 363 5.60 4.15 7.00
N SER A 364 5.66 5.23 6.21
CA SER A 364 5.30 6.58 6.63
C SER A 364 4.37 7.24 5.60
N ILE A 365 3.06 7.15 5.80
CA ILE A 365 2.05 7.68 4.88
C ILE A 365 1.23 8.78 5.56
N LYS A 366 1.04 9.90 4.85
CA LYS A 366 0.28 11.05 5.35
C LYS A 366 -0.69 11.57 4.30
N GLU A 367 -1.95 11.60 4.67
CA GLU A 367 -3.00 12.36 4.00
C GLU A 367 -3.13 13.75 4.64
N PRO A 368 -3.74 14.74 3.95
CA PRO A 368 -3.85 16.11 4.44
C PRO A 368 -4.93 16.29 5.54
N ILE A 369 -4.96 15.39 6.54
CA ILE A 369 -5.96 15.36 7.61
C ILE A 369 -5.88 16.59 8.52
N GLU A 370 -4.68 17.10 8.82
CA GLU A 370 -4.52 18.32 9.63
C GLU A 370 -5.02 19.56 8.87
N ARG A 371 -4.75 19.61 7.54
CA ARG A 371 -5.23 20.68 6.67
C ARG A 371 -6.76 20.65 6.59
N ALA A 372 -7.35 19.46 6.54
CA ALA A 372 -8.80 19.29 6.57
C ALA A 372 -9.38 19.81 7.90
N TYR A 373 -8.79 19.44 9.04
CA TYR A 373 -9.27 19.87 10.36
C TYR A 373 -9.21 21.39 10.58
N GLN A 374 -8.23 22.06 9.97
CA GLN A 374 -8.05 23.52 10.05
C GLN A 374 -8.87 24.29 9.00
N SER A 375 -9.37 23.62 7.96
CA SER A 375 -10.11 24.25 6.87
C SER A 375 -11.52 24.66 7.30
N ALA A 376 -11.99 25.80 6.78
CA ALA A 376 -13.38 26.20 6.90
C ALA A 376 -14.35 25.31 6.10
N LYS A 377 -13.80 24.58 5.11
CA LYS A 377 -14.48 23.61 4.24
C LYS A 377 -13.62 22.35 4.15
N PRO A 378 -13.80 21.39 5.06
CA PRO A 378 -12.93 20.22 5.11
C PRO A 378 -13.23 19.21 3.99
N ASP A 379 -14.44 19.25 3.43
CA ASP A 379 -14.94 18.52 2.26
C ASP A 379 -14.21 18.85 0.95
N THR A 380 -13.53 19.99 0.87
CA THR A 380 -12.68 20.35 -0.29
C THR A 380 -11.24 19.88 -0.15
N VAL A 381 -10.85 19.38 1.02
CA VAL A 381 -9.50 18.86 1.29
C VAL A 381 -9.53 17.33 1.31
N ILE A 382 -10.49 16.76 2.03
CA ILE A 382 -10.80 15.34 2.02
C ILE A 382 -12.17 15.20 1.39
N TYR A 383 -12.19 14.71 0.15
CA TYR A 383 -13.41 14.60 -0.64
C TYR A 383 -14.39 13.59 -0.02
N PRO A 384 -15.71 13.82 -0.11
CA PRO A 384 -16.71 12.84 0.36
C PRO A 384 -16.66 11.54 -0.46
N ARG A 385 -15.86 10.57 -0.01
CA ARG A 385 -15.69 9.24 -0.64
C ARG A 385 -15.67 8.15 0.41
N ASP A 386 -15.96 6.93 -0.02
CA ASP A 386 -15.74 5.74 0.81
C ASP A 386 -14.25 5.39 0.83
N TYR A 387 -13.61 5.62 1.96
CA TYR A 387 -12.18 5.35 2.18
C TYR A 387 -11.96 3.97 2.81
N ILE A 388 -11.09 3.19 2.16
CA ILE A 388 -10.63 1.88 2.64
C ILE A 388 -9.11 1.92 2.72
N THR A 389 -8.55 1.71 3.91
CA THR A 389 -7.10 1.77 4.15
C THR A 389 -6.57 0.45 4.68
N ILE A 390 -5.54 -0.08 4.02
CA ILE A 390 -4.86 -1.32 4.40
C ILE A 390 -3.36 -1.02 4.43
N ILE A 391 -2.75 -1.12 5.60
CA ILE A 391 -1.31 -0.90 5.79
C ILE A 391 -0.74 -2.11 6.52
N ASP A 392 0.12 -2.87 5.86
CA ASP A 392 0.66 -4.10 6.42
C ASP A 392 2.19 -4.13 6.28
N THR A 393 2.89 -4.34 7.38
CA THR A 393 4.32 -4.69 7.36
C THR A 393 4.59 -5.96 8.13
N LYS A 394 5.68 -6.70 7.87
CA LYS A 394 6.12 -7.78 8.78
C LYS A 394 7.13 -7.23 9.78
N SER A 395 8.12 -6.48 9.32
CA SER A 395 9.12 -5.86 10.17
C SER A 395 9.28 -4.41 9.79
N GLY A 396 8.97 -3.51 10.71
CA GLY A 396 9.09 -2.07 10.49
C GLY A 396 8.10 -1.27 11.31
N THR A 397 8.42 0.00 11.49
CA THR A 397 7.58 0.98 12.17
C THR A 397 6.56 1.52 11.18
N VAL A 398 5.30 1.62 11.60
CA VAL A 398 4.23 2.23 10.81
C VAL A 398 3.87 3.59 11.39
N ARG A 399 3.96 4.63 10.58
CA ARG A 399 3.49 5.99 10.87
C ARG A 399 2.42 6.34 9.82
N ALA A 400 1.17 6.41 10.24
CA ALA A 400 0.06 6.68 9.34
C ALA A 400 -0.77 7.88 9.82
N GLY A 401 -1.04 8.82 8.92
CA GLY A 401 -2.07 9.85 9.09
C GLY A 401 -3.07 9.70 7.96
N VAL A 402 -4.20 9.03 8.18
CA VAL A 402 -5.08 8.58 7.07
C VAL A 402 -6.56 8.78 7.42
N ALA A 403 -7.38 9.04 6.41
CA ALA A 403 -8.82 9.03 6.47
C ALA A 403 -9.38 7.62 6.23
N PHE A 404 -10.51 7.29 6.87
CA PHE A 404 -11.21 6.03 6.62
C PHE A 404 -12.72 6.21 6.75
N SER A 405 -13.48 5.37 6.04
CA SER A 405 -14.94 5.34 6.11
C SER A 405 -15.45 3.96 6.47
N THR A 406 -15.07 2.93 5.71
CA THR A 406 -15.59 1.56 5.89
C THR A 406 -14.62 0.66 6.64
N ALA A 407 -13.33 0.69 6.29
CA ALA A 407 -12.35 -0.17 6.92
C ALA A 407 -10.96 0.48 6.97
N ALA A 408 -10.29 0.34 8.10
CA ALA A 408 -8.89 0.70 8.28
C ALA A 408 -8.18 -0.46 9.01
N SER A 409 -7.23 -1.11 8.35
CA SER A 409 -6.42 -2.18 8.94
C SER A 409 -4.96 -1.79 8.90
N ILE A 410 -4.31 -1.72 10.07
CA ILE A 410 -2.89 -1.42 10.20
C ILE A 410 -2.21 -2.55 10.97
N THR A 411 -1.40 -3.37 10.31
CA THR A 411 -0.74 -4.50 10.96
C THR A 411 0.77 -4.48 10.81
N THR A 412 1.46 -4.89 11.88
CA THR A 412 2.88 -5.23 11.86
C THR A 412 3.11 -6.52 12.63
N VAL A 413 4.17 -7.29 12.35
CA VAL A 413 4.57 -8.38 13.25
C VAL A 413 5.54 -7.84 14.29
N SER A 414 6.55 -7.09 13.85
CA SER A 414 7.54 -6.47 14.71
C SER A 414 7.73 -5.01 14.32
N GLY A 415 7.47 -4.12 15.26
CA GLY A 415 7.59 -2.68 15.08
C GLY A 415 6.46 -1.92 15.76
N ASP A 416 6.68 -0.63 15.93
CA ASP A 416 5.71 0.26 16.55
C ASP A 416 4.69 0.74 15.52
N ILE A 417 3.44 0.89 15.93
CA ILE A 417 2.37 1.50 15.14
C ILE A 417 2.05 2.85 15.77
N THR A 418 2.19 3.93 15.01
CA THR A 418 1.68 5.26 15.36
C THR A 418 0.70 5.70 14.28
N ALA A 419 -0.58 5.77 14.59
CA ALA A 419 -1.63 6.09 13.64
C ALA A 419 -2.51 7.24 14.12
N THR A 420 -2.71 8.24 13.26
CA THR A 420 -3.74 9.27 13.42
C THR A 420 -4.80 9.02 12.36
N ILE A 421 -6.04 8.81 12.81
CA ILE A 421 -7.12 8.33 11.95
C ILE A 421 -8.24 9.36 11.93
N LEU A 422 -8.64 9.79 10.73
CA LEU A 422 -9.79 10.67 10.51
C LEU A 422 -10.99 9.86 10.02
N PRO A 423 -12.03 9.65 10.85
CA PRO A 423 -13.28 9.04 10.38
C PRO A 423 -14.00 9.98 9.42
N VAL A 424 -14.36 9.50 8.23
CA VAL A 424 -15.19 10.21 7.25
C VAL A 424 -16.50 9.46 7.13
N TYR A 425 -17.54 10.00 7.77
CA TYR A 425 -18.85 9.34 7.88
C TYR A 425 -19.85 9.94 6.93
N ASN A 426 -20.52 9.05 6.18
CA ASN A 426 -21.72 9.41 5.45
C ASN A 426 -22.89 9.61 6.42
N VAL A 427 -23.57 10.75 6.34
CA VAL A 427 -24.83 11.00 7.08
C VAL A 427 -25.88 9.90 6.82
N SER A 428 -25.82 9.26 5.64
CA SER A 428 -26.68 8.13 5.26
C SER A 428 -26.35 6.80 5.99
N LEU A 429 -25.15 6.64 6.58
CA LEU A 429 -24.72 5.42 7.28
C LEU A 429 -25.47 5.18 8.60
N MET A 430 -26.26 6.16 9.07
CA MET A 430 -27.22 5.92 10.16
C MET A 430 -28.31 4.89 9.78
N GLN A 431 -28.41 4.51 8.50
CA GLN A 431 -29.37 3.53 7.99
C GLN A 431 -28.68 2.34 7.28
N GLY A 432 -28.24 1.35 8.06
CA GLY A 432 -28.17 -0.05 7.60
C GLY A 432 -26.94 -0.50 6.80
N VAL A 433 -25.80 0.20 6.88
CA VAL A 433 -24.52 -0.26 6.31
C VAL A 433 -23.69 -0.95 7.40
N PRO A 434 -22.83 -1.93 7.07
CA PRO A 434 -21.88 -2.53 8.01
C PRO A 434 -21.10 -1.48 8.82
N GLU A 435 -20.98 -1.75 10.12
CA GLU A 435 -20.22 -0.93 11.07
C GLU A 435 -18.78 -0.75 10.58
N PRO A 436 -18.28 0.50 10.44
CA PRO A 436 -16.88 0.75 10.16
C PRO A 436 -15.94 -0.02 11.08
N ASP A 437 -14.90 -0.64 10.51
CA ASP A 437 -13.96 -1.49 11.24
C ASP A 437 -12.56 -0.88 11.24
N LEU A 438 -12.06 -0.52 12.43
CA LEU A 438 -10.71 -0.01 12.65
C LEU A 438 -9.88 -1.02 13.41
N ARG A 439 -8.86 -1.60 12.78
CA ARG A 439 -8.01 -2.62 13.39
C ARG A 439 -6.56 -2.17 13.38
N THR A 440 -5.90 -2.26 14.53
CA THR A 440 -4.45 -2.13 14.62
C THR A 440 -3.86 -3.28 15.41
N THR A 441 -2.91 -4.02 14.83
CA THR A 441 -2.32 -5.19 15.49
C THR A 441 -0.82 -5.24 15.31
N THR A 442 -0.09 -5.42 16.41
CA THR A 442 1.33 -5.80 16.40
C THR A 442 1.56 -7.07 17.21
N LYS A 443 2.66 -7.81 16.99
CA LYS A 443 3.06 -8.88 17.91
C LYS A 443 4.09 -8.35 18.90
N SER A 444 5.07 -7.60 18.44
CA SER A 444 6.08 -6.97 19.28
C SER A 444 6.24 -5.51 18.88
N GLY A 445 5.88 -4.60 19.78
CA GLY A 445 5.92 -3.16 19.55
C GLY A 445 4.77 -2.44 20.24
N ASN A 446 4.91 -1.13 20.33
CA ASN A 446 3.92 -0.24 20.91
C ASN A 446 2.87 0.13 19.87
N VAL A 447 1.64 0.29 20.30
CA VAL A 447 0.51 0.75 19.48
C VAL A 447 0.03 2.07 20.04
N ALA A 448 0.16 3.14 19.26
CA ALA A 448 -0.32 4.48 19.58
C ALA A 448 -1.32 4.92 18.51
N VAL A 449 -2.61 4.96 18.85
CA VAL A 449 -3.68 5.34 17.92
C VAL A 449 -4.41 6.57 18.44
N SER A 450 -4.59 7.57 17.58
CA SER A 450 -5.41 8.75 17.84
C SER A 450 -6.51 8.85 16.80
N VAL A 451 -7.74 8.61 17.23
CA VAL A 451 -8.94 8.81 16.41
C VAL A 451 -9.40 10.27 16.58
N LEU A 452 -9.54 10.98 15.47
CA LEU A 452 -9.99 12.37 15.44
C LEU A 452 -11.53 12.47 15.49
N GLU A 453 -12.04 13.68 15.69
CA GLU A 453 -13.47 13.95 15.55
C GLU A 453 -13.94 13.56 14.13
N PRO A 454 -15.09 12.88 13.99
CA PRO A 454 -15.57 12.44 12.70
C PRO A 454 -15.95 13.62 11.82
N LEU A 455 -15.58 13.53 10.55
CA LEU A 455 -16.04 14.41 9.50
C LEU A 455 -17.34 13.87 8.92
N TRP A 456 -18.44 14.57 9.15
CA TRP A 456 -19.75 14.22 8.65
C TRP A 456 -19.96 14.82 7.26
N VAL A 457 -20.11 13.96 6.26
CA VAL A 457 -20.31 14.35 4.86
C VAL A 457 -21.47 13.58 4.24
N GLU A 458 -22.07 14.12 3.19
CA GLU A 458 -22.96 13.34 2.33
C GLU A 458 -22.11 12.65 1.27
N ILE A 459 -21.81 11.36 1.46
CA ILE A 459 -21.08 10.57 0.45
C ILE A 459 -22.12 10.11 -0.59
N GLY A 460 -21.92 10.48 -1.85
CA GLY A 460 -22.71 9.96 -2.97
C GLY A 460 -22.66 8.43 -2.99
N ARG A 461 -23.77 7.75 -3.28
CA ARG A 461 -23.85 6.28 -3.26
C ARG A 461 -22.76 5.68 -4.16
N THR A 462 -21.74 5.04 -3.57
CA THR A 462 -20.69 4.34 -4.31
C THR A 462 -21.27 3.04 -4.87
N LEU A 463 -20.85 2.66 -6.07
CA LEU A 463 -21.13 1.33 -6.60
C LEU A 463 -20.25 0.34 -5.82
N SER A 464 -20.84 -0.41 -4.89
CA SER A 464 -20.15 -1.53 -4.25
C SER A 464 -19.66 -2.51 -5.32
N ARG A 465 -18.48 -3.10 -5.08
CA ARG A 465 -17.86 -4.14 -5.93
C ARG A 465 -18.79 -5.32 -6.24
N ASP A 466 -19.81 -5.56 -5.40
CA ASP A 466 -20.75 -6.67 -5.51
C ASP A 466 -22.09 -6.31 -6.20
N GLY A 467 -22.24 -5.11 -6.78
CA GLY A 467 -23.39 -4.75 -7.63
C GLY A 467 -24.76 -4.73 -6.95
N LYS A 468 -24.83 -4.84 -5.62
CA LYS A 468 -26.10 -4.91 -4.88
C LYS A 468 -26.33 -3.63 -4.09
N SER A 469 -27.08 -2.70 -4.68
CA SER A 469 -27.60 -1.53 -3.94
C SER A 469 -28.61 -2.00 -2.89
N PRO A 470 -28.46 -1.66 -1.60
CA PRO A 470 -29.55 -1.83 -0.63
C PRO A 470 -30.62 -0.80 -0.96
N THR A 471 -31.74 -1.25 -1.52
CA THR A 471 -32.93 -0.41 -1.75
C THR A 471 -33.63 -0.15 -0.42
N ALA A 472 -33.43 1.04 0.16
CA ALA A 472 -34.31 1.54 1.20
C ALA A 472 -35.70 1.84 0.58
N ASN A 473 -36.75 1.27 1.16
CA ASN A 473 -38.13 1.39 0.68
C ASN A 473 -38.66 2.82 0.97
N PRO A 474 -39.03 3.62 -0.05
CA PRO A 474 -39.42 5.03 0.10
C PRO A 474 -40.76 5.25 0.83
N ASN A 475 -41.48 4.18 1.19
CA ASN A 475 -42.82 4.26 1.78
C ASN A 475 -42.86 3.99 3.30
N VAL A 476 -41.70 3.93 3.98
CA VAL A 476 -41.64 3.81 5.45
C VAL A 476 -41.31 5.20 6.03
N PRO A 477 -42.23 5.86 6.74
CA PRO A 477 -41.94 7.11 7.44
C PRO A 477 -40.81 6.90 8.46
N VAL A 478 -39.85 7.82 8.46
CA VAL A 478 -38.70 7.84 9.39
C VAL A 478 -39.16 8.49 10.69
N ASP A 479 -39.31 7.69 11.75
CA ASP A 479 -39.51 8.22 13.11
C ASP A 479 -38.18 8.81 13.61
N ILE A 480 -38.14 10.13 13.78
CA ILE A 480 -37.07 10.85 14.49
C ILE A 480 -37.38 10.68 16.00
N PRO A 481 -36.56 9.99 16.81
CA PRO A 481 -36.83 9.84 18.23
C PRO A 481 -36.49 11.13 18.97
N THR A 482 -37.42 12.08 19.01
CA THR A 482 -37.49 13.10 20.05
C THR A 482 -38.29 12.52 21.21
N ASN A 483 -37.64 12.17 22.31
CA ASN A 483 -38.33 11.93 23.58
C ASN A 483 -37.93 13.05 24.57
N PRO A 484 -38.85 13.51 25.43
CA PRO A 484 -39.30 12.70 26.56
C PRO A 484 -40.82 12.72 26.83
N VAL A 485 -41.32 11.62 27.42
CA VAL A 485 -42.69 11.44 27.97
C VAL A 485 -42.86 12.32 29.22
N PRO A 486 -44.03 12.97 29.48
CA PRO A 486 -45.11 12.37 30.31
C PRO A 486 -46.59 12.70 29.90
N VAL A 487 -47.52 11.75 30.08
CA VAL A 487 -49.00 11.87 29.88
C VAL A 487 -49.68 12.58 31.09
N PRO A 488 -50.87 13.25 31.02
CA PRO A 488 -52.18 12.73 30.51
C PRO A 488 -53.02 13.69 29.61
N GLN A 489 -53.93 13.12 28.80
CA GLN A 489 -54.89 13.75 27.83
C GLN A 489 -56.15 14.37 28.50
N PRO A 490 -57.23 14.83 27.79
CA PRO A 490 -57.42 15.28 26.38
C PRO A 490 -58.19 16.63 26.24
N ARG A 491 -58.23 17.24 25.04
CA ARG A 491 -59.45 17.83 24.40
C ARG A 491 -59.17 18.30 22.95
N ILE A 492 -59.94 17.73 22.01
CA ILE A 492 -60.14 18.09 20.59
C ILE A 492 -61.23 19.19 20.53
N PRO A 493 -61.17 20.25 19.66
CA PRO A 493 -61.56 20.24 18.22
C PRO A 493 -60.76 21.25 17.35
N SER A 494 -60.81 21.36 16.01
CA SER A 494 -61.46 20.71 14.85
C SER A 494 -60.80 21.29 13.58
N ILE A 495 -60.74 20.50 12.50
CA ILE A 495 -60.23 20.85 11.16
C ILE A 495 -61.27 21.66 10.35
N PRO A 496 -60.87 22.46 9.35
CA PRO A 496 -61.46 22.28 8.01
C PRO A 496 -60.43 22.22 6.85
N THR A 497 -60.39 21.04 6.23
CA THR A 497 -60.43 20.67 4.80
C THR A 497 -59.96 21.70 3.73
N VAL A 498 -58.74 21.46 3.21
CA VAL A 498 -58.21 21.36 1.81
C VAL A 498 -58.79 22.24 0.66
N PRO A 499 -57.96 22.66 -0.34
CA PRO A 499 -57.69 21.73 -1.46
C PRO A 499 -56.25 21.66 -1.97
N PHE A 500 -55.97 20.47 -2.49
CA PHE A 500 -54.82 20.00 -3.24
C PHE A 500 -54.71 20.69 -4.62
N ILE A 501 -53.49 21.06 -5.04
CA ILE A 501 -53.15 21.42 -6.43
C ILE A 501 -51.87 20.67 -6.82
N PRO A 502 -51.84 19.97 -7.98
CA PRO A 502 -50.78 19.05 -8.36
C PRO A 502 -49.47 19.70 -8.83
N ILE A 503 -48.43 18.90 -8.77
CA ILE A 503 -47.02 19.14 -9.11
C ILE A 503 -46.84 19.59 -10.56
N GLY A 504 -46.00 20.62 -10.76
CA GLY A 504 -45.43 21.00 -12.05
C GLY A 504 -43.97 21.45 -11.91
N SER A 505 -43.06 20.65 -12.45
CA SER A 505 -41.73 20.96 -13.01
C SER A 505 -40.85 21.99 -12.30
N ARG A 506 -39.89 21.53 -11.47
CA ARG A 506 -38.74 22.33 -11.00
C ARG A 506 -37.45 21.87 -11.66
N ASP A 507 -36.74 22.85 -12.23
CA ASP A 507 -35.32 22.89 -12.55
C ASP A 507 -34.54 23.31 -11.27
N PRO A 508 -33.51 22.58 -10.78
CA PRO A 508 -32.98 22.74 -9.42
C PRO A 508 -31.72 23.62 -9.30
N TYR A 509 -31.63 24.74 -10.02
CA TYR A 509 -30.65 25.78 -9.69
C TYR A 509 -31.30 27.17 -9.68
N ARG A 510 -31.73 27.60 -8.48
CA ARG A 510 -31.95 29.02 -8.20
C ARG A 510 -31.43 29.35 -6.80
N SER A 511 -30.35 30.10 -6.79
CA SER A 511 -29.72 30.72 -5.64
C SER A 511 -30.69 31.64 -4.88
N LEU A 512 -30.62 31.61 -3.55
CA LEU A 512 -31.10 32.69 -2.69
C LEU A 512 -29.88 33.52 -2.23
N PRO A 513 -29.91 34.85 -2.33
CA PRO A 513 -28.81 35.73 -1.91
C PRO A 513 -28.98 36.15 -0.45
N GLY A 514 -27.90 36.18 0.33
CA GLY A 514 -27.96 36.74 1.69
C GLY A 514 -26.77 36.47 2.60
N ARG A 515 -25.68 37.21 2.37
CA ARG A 515 -24.81 37.87 3.38
C ARG A 515 -24.73 37.24 4.79
N LEU A 516 -23.71 36.41 5.02
CA LEU A 516 -23.20 36.06 6.36
C LEU A 516 -21.66 36.14 6.39
N GLY A 517 -21.09 37.11 5.69
CA GLY A 517 -19.64 37.36 5.65
C GLY A 517 -19.09 38.16 6.84
N ASP A 518 -19.96 38.74 7.68
CA ASP A 518 -19.56 39.75 8.67
C ASP A 518 -19.74 39.31 10.14
N LEU A 519 -19.99 38.02 10.43
CA LEU A 519 -20.23 37.52 11.80
C LEU A 519 -19.30 36.39 12.28
N LEU A 520 -18.35 35.92 11.47
CA LEU A 520 -17.39 34.89 11.89
C LEU A 520 -16.09 35.52 12.39
N GLY A 521 -16.15 35.97 13.64
CA GLY A 521 -14.96 36.01 14.49
C GLY A 521 -14.34 34.62 14.60
N LYS A 522 -13.02 34.59 14.77
CA LYS A 522 -12.17 33.40 14.97
C LYS A 522 -12.94 32.28 15.66
N ARG A 523 -13.21 31.19 14.93
CA ARG A 523 -13.67 29.93 15.52
C ARG A 523 -12.50 29.35 16.33
N ASP A 524 -12.56 29.53 17.63
CA ASP A 524 -11.84 28.64 18.54
C ASP A 524 -12.41 27.22 18.33
N ALA A 525 -11.51 26.26 18.14
CA ALA A 525 -11.81 24.85 17.83
C ALA A 525 -12.71 24.14 18.86
N THR A 526 -13.06 24.81 19.96
CA THR A 526 -13.92 24.32 21.04
C THR A 526 -15.42 24.45 20.73
N VAL A 527 -15.84 25.31 19.79
CA VAL A 527 -17.26 25.61 19.56
C VAL A 527 -17.90 24.70 18.48
N ALA A 528 -17.11 24.07 17.61
CA ALA A 528 -17.64 23.09 16.64
C ALA A 528 -18.08 21.76 17.30
N ALA A 529 -17.67 21.50 18.54
CA ALA A 529 -17.95 20.26 19.26
C ALA A 529 -19.34 20.20 19.93
N LEU A 530 -20.12 21.29 19.95
CA LEU A 530 -21.38 21.35 20.70
C LEU A 530 -22.64 20.94 19.90
N ASP A 531 -22.58 20.96 18.56
CA ASP A 531 -23.71 20.57 17.67
C ASP A 531 -23.38 19.43 16.70
N ALA A 532 -22.16 18.87 16.75
CA ALA A 532 -21.81 17.71 15.92
C ALA A 532 -22.44 16.43 16.48
N PRO A 533 -23.06 15.57 15.64
CA PRO A 533 -23.66 14.34 16.12
C PRO A 533 -22.62 13.45 16.80
N PRO A 534 -23.01 12.71 17.85
CA PRO A 534 -22.10 11.80 18.54
C PRO A 534 -21.54 10.78 17.56
N MET A 535 -20.28 10.42 17.73
CA MET A 535 -19.63 9.38 16.95
C MET A 535 -20.20 8.03 17.40
N ARG A 536 -20.88 7.33 16.47
CA ARG A 536 -21.55 6.05 16.70
C ARG A 536 -21.22 5.07 15.56
N TYR A 537 -21.45 3.78 15.80
CA TYR A 537 -21.28 2.66 14.87
C TYR A 537 -19.83 2.30 14.51
N LEU A 538 -18.84 2.71 15.30
CA LEU A 538 -17.46 2.27 15.11
C LEU A 538 -17.19 0.96 15.86
N LYS A 539 -16.68 -0.03 15.13
CA LYS A 539 -15.98 -1.17 15.71
C LYS A 539 -14.48 -0.94 15.63
N SER A 540 -13.79 -0.99 16.76
CA SER A 540 -12.34 -0.82 16.81
C SER A 540 -11.66 -1.90 17.64
N SER A 541 -10.52 -2.38 17.15
CA SER A 541 -9.70 -3.37 17.83
C SER A 541 -8.22 -2.98 17.78
N HIS A 542 -7.60 -2.84 18.94
CA HIS A 542 -6.20 -2.45 19.07
C HIS A 542 -5.46 -3.48 19.93
N SER A 543 -4.49 -4.20 19.36
CA SER A 543 -3.82 -5.27 20.10
C SER A 543 -2.31 -5.36 19.89
N THR A 544 -1.62 -5.81 20.94
CA THR A 544 -0.21 -6.23 20.91
C THR A 544 -0.01 -7.50 21.74
N ILE A 545 1.01 -8.32 21.47
CA ILE A 545 1.41 -9.37 22.42
C ILE A 545 2.38 -8.78 23.43
N SER A 546 3.38 -8.02 22.98
CA SER A 546 4.36 -7.39 23.83
C SER A 546 4.53 -5.92 23.43
N GLY A 547 4.13 -5.02 24.32
CA GLY A 547 4.22 -3.58 24.12
C GLY A 547 3.07 -2.83 24.77
N GLN A 548 3.20 -1.50 24.79
CA GLN A 548 2.17 -0.62 25.33
C GLN A 548 1.11 -0.32 24.28
N VAL A 549 -0.15 -0.22 24.71
CA VAL A 549 -1.25 0.20 23.83
C VAL A 549 -1.82 1.51 24.36
N LYS A 550 -1.70 2.57 23.58
CA LYS A 550 -2.23 3.90 23.86
C LYS A 550 -3.25 4.27 22.80
N VAL A 551 -4.51 4.43 23.21
CA VAL A 551 -5.60 4.78 22.30
C VAL A 551 -6.26 6.07 22.77
N ARG A 552 -6.46 7.01 21.85
CA ARG A 552 -7.21 8.24 22.08
C ARG A 552 -8.44 8.26 21.17
N TYR A 553 -9.61 8.42 21.76
CA TYR A 553 -10.87 8.62 21.06
C TYR A 553 -11.34 10.08 21.19
N PRO A 554 -12.15 10.58 20.23
CA PRO A 554 -12.68 11.94 20.28
C PRO A 554 -13.66 12.17 21.44
N GLY A 555 -13.96 13.44 21.72
CA GLY A 555 -14.92 13.84 22.75
C GLY A 555 -16.35 13.42 22.41
N SER A 556 -16.68 13.34 21.12
CA SER A 556 -17.98 12.87 20.63
C SER A 556 -18.18 11.34 20.68
N TRP A 557 -17.14 10.56 21.00
CA TRP A 557 -17.23 9.10 21.05
C TRP A 557 -18.17 8.61 22.15
N GLU A 558 -19.10 7.73 21.78
CA GLU A 558 -20.02 7.02 22.67
C GLU A 558 -20.02 5.52 22.37
N GLY A 559 -19.94 4.68 23.41
CA GLY A 559 -19.87 3.24 23.24
C GLY A 559 -19.34 2.50 24.47
N THR A 560 -18.85 1.28 24.22
CA THR A 560 -18.22 0.40 25.21
C THR A 560 -16.74 0.19 24.92
N ILE A 561 -15.94 0.15 26.00
CA ILE A 561 -14.50 -0.11 25.98
C ILE A 561 -14.26 -1.37 26.78
N ASN A 562 -13.68 -2.38 26.14
CA ASN A 562 -13.12 -3.55 26.79
C ASN A 562 -11.60 -3.46 26.70
N ALA A 563 -10.93 -3.34 27.84
CA ALA A 563 -9.47 -3.36 27.89
C ALA A 563 -9.02 -4.59 28.69
N GLU A 564 -8.10 -5.38 28.15
CA GLU A 564 -7.58 -6.59 28.80
C GLU A 564 -6.05 -6.71 28.70
N THR A 565 -5.40 -7.03 29.82
CA THR A 565 -3.99 -7.40 29.85
C THR A 565 -3.66 -8.49 30.87
N ILE A 566 -2.67 -9.33 30.59
CA ILE A 566 -2.16 -10.32 31.56
C ILE A 566 -1.20 -9.64 32.53
N SER A 567 -0.23 -8.87 32.00
CA SER A 567 0.75 -8.14 32.80
C SER A 567 0.89 -6.70 32.33
N GLY A 568 0.61 -5.77 33.23
CA GLY A 568 0.62 -4.33 32.98
C GLY A 568 -0.41 -3.61 33.83
N LYS A 569 -0.58 -2.32 33.60
CA LYS A 569 -1.64 -1.48 34.16
C LYS A 569 -2.63 -1.11 33.07
N ILE A 570 -3.90 -1.04 33.43
CA ILE A 570 -4.96 -0.52 32.56
C ILE A 570 -5.44 0.80 33.16
N SER A 571 -5.33 1.89 32.39
CA SER A 571 -5.98 3.16 32.69
C SER A 571 -6.98 3.50 31.60
N VAL A 572 -8.22 3.77 32.00
CA VAL A 572 -9.29 4.27 31.12
C VAL A 572 -9.78 5.57 31.72
N GLU A 573 -9.64 6.66 30.98
CA GLU A 573 -9.90 8.02 31.44
C GLU A 573 -10.69 8.81 30.39
N GLY A 574 -11.39 9.87 30.82
CA GLY A 574 -12.12 10.76 29.94
C GLY A 574 -13.40 11.29 30.56
N LYS A 575 -13.82 12.49 30.15
CA LYS A 575 -15.06 13.10 30.61
C LYS A 575 -16.27 12.24 30.24
N GLY A 576 -17.08 11.87 31.23
CA GLY A 576 -18.30 11.08 31.05
C GLY A 576 -18.10 9.57 30.92
N VAL A 577 -16.86 9.07 31.05
CA VAL A 577 -16.56 7.64 31.07
C VAL A 577 -16.94 7.06 32.44
N ARG A 578 -17.69 5.94 32.43
CA ARG A 578 -18.08 5.17 33.61
C ARG A 578 -17.41 3.81 33.56
N ILE A 579 -16.79 3.40 34.66
CA ILE A 579 -16.21 2.07 34.79
C ILE A 579 -17.29 1.13 35.31
N GLU A 580 -17.60 0.10 34.53
CA GLU A 580 -18.66 -0.87 34.84
C GLU A 580 -18.11 -2.02 35.69
N SER A 581 -16.94 -2.53 35.32
CA SER A 581 -16.31 -3.65 36.03
C SER A 581 -14.79 -3.61 35.92
N ARG A 582 -14.14 -4.23 36.90
CA ARG A 582 -12.70 -4.48 36.92
C ARG A 582 -12.45 -5.90 37.41
N THR A 583 -11.66 -6.65 36.66
CA THR A 583 -11.21 -8.00 37.04
C THR A 583 -9.72 -7.94 37.37
N GLN A 584 -9.30 -8.70 38.39
CA GLN A 584 -7.89 -8.73 38.80
C GLN A 584 -7.06 -9.77 38.04
N TRP A 585 -7.68 -10.84 37.54
CA TRP A 585 -6.99 -11.87 36.75
C TRP A 585 -7.95 -12.60 35.76
N PRO A 586 -7.67 -12.56 34.44
CA PRO A 586 -6.79 -11.60 33.77
C PRO A 586 -7.21 -10.17 34.12
N LYS A 587 -6.29 -9.21 34.07
CA LYS A 587 -6.66 -7.82 34.37
C LYS A 587 -7.55 -7.33 33.25
N SER A 588 -8.79 -6.98 33.56
CA SER A 588 -9.68 -6.39 32.57
C SER A 588 -10.43 -5.21 33.17
N VAL A 589 -10.72 -4.22 32.33
CA VAL A 589 -11.53 -3.06 32.68
C VAL A 589 -12.57 -2.92 31.59
N LYS A 590 -13.84 -2.94 32.01
CA LYS A 590 -14.96 -2.59 31.14
C LYS A 590 -15.46 -1.20 31.49
N ALA A 591 -15.58 -0.35 30.49
CA ALA A 591 -16.08 1.00 30.65
C ALA A 591 -17.07 1.36 29.54
N SER A 592 -17.93 2.33 29.81
CA SER A 592 -18.88 2.86 28.83
C SER A 592 -18.99 4.37 28.92
N LYS A 593 -19.39 4.98 27.81
CA LYS A 593 -19.68 6.42 27.71
C LYS A 593 -20.87 6.62 26.78
N GLY A 594 -21.83 7.45 27.20
CA GLY A 594 -23.04 7.70 26.42
C GLY A 594 -23.84 6.42 26.17
N GLN A 595 -24.24 6.19 24.93
CA GLN A 595 -24.98 4.99 24.53
C GLN A 595 -24.05 3.78 24.33
N ALA A 596 -24.09 2.82 25.26
CA ALA A 596 -23.19 1.65 25.29
C ALA A 596 -23.20 0.77 24.02
N SER A 597 -24.32 0.70 23.30
CA SER A 597 -24.48 -0.10 22.08
C SER A 597 -24.03 0.63 20.80
N ALA A 598 -23.51 1.86 20.91
CA ALA A 598 -23.21 2.68 19.74
C ALA A 598 -21.86 2.35 19.12
N CYS A 599 -20.75 2.37 19.88
CA CYS A 599 -19.43 1.92 19.42
C CYS A 599 -18.92 0.77 20.29
N HIS A 600 -17.99 -0.01 19.73
CA HIS A 600 -17.30 -1.07 20.45
C HIS A 600 -15.79 -0.96 20.25
N ALA A 601 -15.05 -0.82 21.35
CA ALA A 601 -13.60 -0.74 21.35
C ALA A 601 -12.98 -1.88 22.17
N ASP A 602 -12.29 -2.80 21.50
CA ASP A 602 -11.53 -3.88 22.13
C ASP A 602 -10.04 -3.54 22.13
N ILE A 603 -9.44 -3.45 23.31
CA ILE A 603 -8.02 -3.15 23.48
C ILE A 603 -7.34 -4.27 24.25
N GLY A 604 -6.29 -4.88 23.67
CA GLY A 604 -5.64 -6.06 24.24
C GLY A 604 -4.11 -5.95 24.27
N SER A 605 -3.49 -6.37 25.37
CA SER A 605 -2.04 -6.60 25.44
C SER A 605 -1.72 -7.81 26.30
N THR A 606 -0.96 -8.80 25.81
CA THR A 606 -0.51 -9.89 26.69
C THR A 606 0.44 -9.35 27.76
N SER A 607 1.42 -8.53 27.34
CA SER A 607 2.40 -7.91 28.22
C SER A 607 2.62 -6.45 27.84
N GLY A 608 2.10 -5.54 28.66
CA GLY A 608 2.33 -4.10 28.57
C GLY A 608 1.18 -3.29 29.14
N ASP A 609 1.41 -1.99 29.29
CA ASP A 609 0.41 -1.08 29.82
C ASP A 609 -0.60 -0.69 28.74
N ILE A 610 -1.86 -0.56 29.15
CA ILE A 610 -2.96 -0.08 28.31
C ILE A 610 -3.43 1.26 28.86
N SER A 611 -3.45 2.27 27.99
CA SER A 611 -3.96 3.61 28.29
C SER A 611 -4.99 4.01 27.25
N VAL A 612 -6.22 4.25 27.70
CA VAL A 612 -7.32 4.71 26.85
C VAL A 612 -7.79 6.07 27.36
N LEU A 613 -7.84 7.05 26.48
CA LEU A 613 -8.36 8.39 26.76
C LEU A 613 -9.50 8.72 25.81
N VAL A 614 -10.66 9.11 26.34
CA VAL A 614 -11.78 9.60 25.55
C VAL A 614 -11.98 11.10 25.76
N GLY A 615 -11.74 11.89 24.71
CA GLY A 615 -11.82 13.35 24.75
C GLY A 615 -10.69 13.99 25.57
N GLU A 616 -11.07 14.82 26.53
CA GLU A 616 -10.17 15.51 27.46
C GLU A 616 -10.35 14.96 28.90
N LYS A 617 -9.35 15.19 29.75
CA LYS A 617 -9.36 14.77 31.16
C LYS A 617 -10.23 15.67 32.03
#